data_AF-A0A3B3ZS63-F1
#
_entry.id   AF-A0A3B3ZS63-F1
#
_cell.length_a   1.000
_cell.length_b   1.000
_cell.length_c   1.000
_cell.angle_alpha   90.00
_cell.angle_beta   90.00
_cell.angle_gamma   90.00
#
_symmetry.space_group_name_H-M   'P 1'
#
loop_
_entity.id
_entity.type
_entity.pdbx_description
1 polymer ?
#
loop_
_entity_poly.entity_id
_entity_poly.type
_entity_poly.pdbx_seq_one_letter_code
_entity_poly.pdbx_strand_id
1 'polypeptide(L)'
;MLEGPRSSGSLSSEPPSPPLPEYVFKPPLRPDFGTMGRTIKLQANFFEMEIPKVEVYHYDIDIKPEKCPRRVNREIVEHMVQHFKTQIFGDRKPVYDGRKNLYTAMPLPIGRDKVELEVTIPGEGKDRSFKVSIKWMSCVSLQALHEALSGRLPSVPFETIQALDVVMRHLPSMRYVLYSGFCGTSFKLHSSTL
;
A
#
# COMPACT_ATOMS: atom_id res chain seq x y z
N MET A 1 26.52 -9.61 -67.77
CA MET A 1 26.75 -8.16 -67.57
C MET A 1 25.37 -7.53 -67.42
N LEU A 2 24.96 -7.08 -66.22
CA LEU A 2 25.03 -5.68 -65.72
C LEU A 2 24.11 -4.75 -66.55
N GLU A 3 23.16 -3.94 -66.08
CA GLU A 3 22.69 -3.40 -64.78
C GLU A 3 21.20 -2.98 -64.90
N GLY A 4 20.55 -2.61 -63.79
CA GLY A 4 19.17 -2.07 -63.72
C GLY A 4 19.00 -0.61 -64.19
N PRO A 5 17.83 0.00 -63.93
CA PRO A 5 17.83 1.08 -62.95
C PRO A 5 16.63 1.12 -61.99
N ARG A 6 16.85 1.86 -60.90
CA ARG A 6 15.95 2.19 -59.78
C ARG A 6 14.75 3.04 -60.22
N SER A 7 13.60 2.80 -59.59
CA SER A 7 12.55 3.81 -59.41
C SER A 7 12.11 3.86 -57.94
N SER A 8 11.79 5.06 -57.49
CA SER A 8 11.80 5.56 -56.12
C SER A 8 10.42 6.03 -55.66
N GLY A 9 10.11 5.84 -54.36
CA GLY A 9 9.05 6.54 -53.61
C GLY A 9 7.64 5.93 -53.76
N SER A 10 6.78 5.83 -52.73
CA SER A 10 6.71 6.57 -51.47
C SER A 10 6.21 5.67 -50.33
N LEU A 11 6.90 5.69 -49.18
CA LEU A 11 6.34 5.25 -47.90
C LEU A 11 5.51 6.41 -47.33
N SER A 12 4.20 6.35 -47.48
CA SER A 12 3.28 7.24 -46.75
C SER A 12 3.36 6.90 -45.26
N SER A 13 3.88 7.85 -44.46
CA SER A 13 3.81 7.80 -43.00
C SER A 13 2.41 8.22 -42.58
N GLU A 14 1.63 7.26 -42.11
CA GLU A 14 0.33 7.52 -41.50
C GLU A 14 0.54 8.24 -40.15
N PRO A 15 -0.21 9.31 -39.83
CA PRO A 15 -0.07 10.01 -38.56
C PRO A 15 -0.49 9.10 -37.39
N PRO A 16 0.14 9.22 -36.21
CA PRO A 16 -0.24 8.43 -35.05
C PRO A 16 -1.69 8.72 -34.67
N SER A 17 -2.50 7.67 -34.62
CA SER A 17 -3.89 7.74 -34.18
C SER A 17 -3.97 8.25 -32.73
N PRO A 18 -4.97 9.10 -32.40
CA PRO A 18 -5.17 9.53 -31.03
C PRO A 18 -5.45 8.31 -30.13
N PRO A 19 -4.96 8.31 -28.88
CA PRO A 19 -5.23 7.20 -27.97
C PRO A 19 -6.74 7.04 -27.81
N LEU A 20 -7.24 5.85 -28.12
CA LEU A 20 -8.64 5.50 -27.90
C LEU A 20 -8.99 5.75 -26.43
N PRO A 21 -10.16 6.32 -26.12
CA PRO A 21 -10.55 6.55 -24.73
C PRO A 21 -10.53 5.20 -24.00
N GLU A 22 -9.71 5.11 -22.96
CA GLU A 22 -9.67 3.93 -22.09
C GLU A 22 -11.09 3.67 -21.58
N TYR A 23 -11.70 2.59 -22.07
CA TYR A 23 -13.00 2.16 -21.59
C TYR A 23 -12.84 1.60 -20.18
N VAL A 24 -13.01 2.45 -19.17
CA VAL A 24 -13.01 2.04 -17.78
C VAL A 24 -14.34 1.36 -17.48
N PHE A 25 -14.34 0.03 -17.45
CA PHE A 25 -15.50 -0.76 -17.04
C PHE A 25 -15.90 -0.39 -15.60
N LYS A 26 -17.14 0.08 -15.42
CA LYS A 26 -17.72 0.34 -14.11
C LYS A 26 -18.79 -0.72 -13.81
N PRO A 27 -18.71 -1.43 -12.68
CA PRO A 27 -19.78 -2.35 -12.28
C PRO A 27 -21.13 -1.62 -12.20
N PRO A 28 -22.24 -2.25 -12.59
CA PRO A 28 -23.57 -1.67 -12.46
C PRO A 28 -23.91 -1.44 -10.99
N LEU A 29 -24.69 -0.39 -10.72
CA LEU A 29 -25.21 -0.13 -9.38
C LEU A 29 -26.18 -1.23 -8.95
N ARG A 30 -26.30 -1.46 -7.65
CA ARG A 30 -27.29 -2.37 -7.09
C ARG A 30 -28.69 -1.88 -7.51
N PRO A 31 -29.49 -2.69 -8.24
CA PRO A 31 -30.81 -2.26 -8.71
C PRO A 31 -31.80 -2.12 -7.55
N ASP A 32 -31.84 -3.10 -6.64
CA ASP A 32 -32.75 -3.15 -5.50
C ASP A 32 -32.26 -4.15 -4.43
N PHE A 33 -33.10 -4.38 -3.41
CA PHE A 33 -32.90 -5.40 -2.39
C PHE A 33 -33.94 -6.52 -2.56
N GLY A 34 -33.52 -7.78 -2.41
CA GLY A 34 -34.42 -8.93 -2.55
C GLY A 34 -35.51 -8.98 -1.48
N THR A 35 -36.75 -9.28 -1.89
CA THR A 35 -37.95 -9.29 -1.04
C THR A 35 -38.57 -10.67 -0.83
N MET A 36 -38.14 -11.67 -1.61
CA MET A 36 -38.67 -13.03 -1.51
C MET A 36 -38.07 -13.80 -0.33
N GLY A 37 -38.88 -14.62 0.32
CA GLY A 37 -38.47 -15.51 1.41
C GLY A 37 -38.95 -15.06 2.79
N ARG A 38 -38.61 -15.84 3.82
CA ARG A 38 -38.90 -15.53 5.23
C ARG A 38 -37.67 -14.91 5.87
N THR A 39 -37.85 -13.82 6.62
CA THR A 39 -36.77 -13.17 7.36
C THR A 39 -36.18 -14.13 8.40
N ILE A 40 -34.84 -14.16 8.49
CA ILE A 40 -34.10 -14.90 9.51
C ILE A 40 -33.08 -13.98 10.17
N LYS A 41 -32.90 -14.12 11.48
CA LYS A 41 -31.86 -13.38 12.22
C LYS A 41 -30.52 -14.06 12.01
N LEU A 42 -29.52 -13.28 11.59
CA LEU A 42 -28.16 -13.77 11.34
C LEU A 42 -27.18 -12.96 12.17
N GLN A 43 -26.05 -13.59 12.50
CA GLN A 43 -24.86 -12.91 12.98
C GLN A 43 -23.76 -13.13 11.92
N ALA A 44 -23.10 -12.05 11.53
CA ALA A 44 -21.97 -12.08 10.62
C ALA A 44 -20.68 -11.85 11.42
N ASN A 45 -19.57 -12.41 10.94
CA ASN A 45 -18.24 -12.10 11.46
C ASN A 45 -17.73 -10.75 10.88
N PHE A 46 -18.57 -9.72 10.99
CA PHE A 46 -18.32 -8.37 10.53
C PHE A 46 -18.46 -7.46 11.74
N PHE A 47 -17.36 -6.82 12.13
CA PHE A 47 -17.32 -5.89 13.24
C PHE A 47 -17.36 -4.46 12.69
N GLU A 48 -18.32 -3.67 13.14
CA GLU A 48 -18.41 -2.26 12.78
C GLU A 48 -17.20 -1.50 13.33
N MET A 49 -16.66 -0.60 12.52
CA MET A 49 -15.49 0.21 12.87
C MET A 49 -15.86 1.69 12.81
N GLU A 50 -15.60 2.40 13.91
CA GLU A 50 -15.73 3.85 13.96
C GLU A 50 -14.45 4.50 13.37
N ILE A 51 -14.60 5.15 12.22
CA ILE A 51 -13.48 5.79 11.50
C ILE A 51 -13.45 7.29 11.83
N PRO A 52 -12.34 7.82 12.37
CA PRO A 52 -12.23 9.25 12.65
C PRO A 52 -12.23 10.07 11.35
N LYS A 53 -12.82 11.26 11.37
CA LYS A 53 -12.84 12.20 10.24
C LYS A 53 -11.57 13.06 10.21
N VAL A 54 -10.42 12.39 10.19
CA VAL A 54 -9.10 13.04 10.17
C VAL A 54 -8.39 12.76 8.85
N GLU A 55 -7.35 13.52 8.61
CA GLU A 55 -6.43 13.28 7.51
C GLU A 55 -5.27 12.42 7.98
N VAL A 56 -4.77 11.56 7.08
CA VAL A 56 -3.60 10.72 7.30
C VAL A 56 -2.53 11.10 6.29
N TYR A 57 -1.29 11.21 6.74
CA TYR A 57 -0.18 11.62 5.89
C TYR A 57 0.56 10.41 5.37
N HIS A 58 0.69 10.32 4.05
CA HIS A 58 1.31 9.20 3.34
C HIS A 58 2.72 9.58 2.89
N TYR A 59 3.66 8.69 3.19
CA TYR A 59 5.07 8.81 2.85
C TYR A 59 5.53 7.56 2.10
N ASP A 60 6.37 7.77 1.10
CA ASP A 60 7.10 6.71 0.41
C ASP A 60 8.43 6.45 1.16
N ILE A 61 8.69 5.18 1.41
CA ILE A 61 9.88 4.66 2.07
C ILE A 61 10.65 3.80 1.07
N ASP A 62 11.91 4.15 0.84
CA ASP A 62 12.84 3.36 0.04
C ASP A 62 14.01 2.90 0.92
N ILE A 63 14.27 1.59 0.94
CA ILE A 63 15.28 0.94 1.78
C ILE A 63 16.34 0.31 0.89
N LYS A 64 17.61 0.65 1.12
CA LYS A 64 18.76 0.09 0.42
C LYS A 64 19.68 -0.68 1.40
N PRO A 65 20.15 -1.89 1.05
CA PRO A 65 19.93 -2.59 -0.22
C PRO A 65 18.49 -3.10 -0.42
N GLU A 66 18.04 -3.07 -1.68
CA GLU A 66 16.72 -3.54 -2.07
C GLU A 66 16.60 -5.08 -1.90
N LYS A 67 15.37 -5.60 -1.79
CA LYS A 67 15.03 -7.04 -1.66
C LYS A 67 15.20 -7.67 -0.26
N CYS A 68 15.24 -6.88 0.80
CA CYS A 68 15.12 -7.42 2.16
C CYS A 68 13.71 -8.05 2.38
N PRO A 69 13.60 -9.15 3.15
CA PRO A 69 12.30 -9.71 3.53
C PRO A 69 11.42 -8.67 4.23
N ARG A 70 10.09 -8.72 4.04
CA ARG A 70 9.17 -7.71 4.61
C ARG A 70 9.28 -7.59 6.13
N ARG A 71 9.59 -8.69 6.82
CA ARG A 71 9.82 -8.69 8.27
C ARG A 71 11.05 -7.84 8.63
N VAL A 72 12.15 -8.00 7.90
CA VAL A 72 13.37 -7.20 8.09
C VAL A 72 13.11 -5.73 7.79
N ASN A 73 12.36 -5.39 6.73
CA ASN A 73 12.00 -4.00 6.43
C ASN A 73 11.24 -3.35 7.58
N ARG A 74 10.35 -4.09 8.23
CA ARG A 74 9.60 -3.61 9.39
C ARG A 74 10.49 -3.36 10.59
N GLU A 75 11.45 -4.26 10.86
CA GLU A 75 12.46 -4.07 11.90
C GLU A 75 13.34 -2.83 11.63
N ILE A 76 13.74 -2.61 10.36
CA ILE A 76 14.47 -1.39 9.95
C ILE A 76 13.68 -0.14 10.26
N VAL A 77 12.41 -0.09 9.86
CA VAL A 77 11.55 1.08 10.11
C VAL A 77 11.28 1.26 11.60
N GLU A 78 11.10 0.19 12.37
CA GLU A 78 10.93 0.27 13.83
C GLU A 78 12.17 0.87 14.51
N HIS A 79 13.37 0.38 14.18
CA HIS A 79 14.63 0.93 14.67
C HIS A 79 14.83 2.39 14.24
N MET A 80 14.49 2.73 13.01
CA MET A 80 14.54 4.11 12.50
C MET A 80 13.64 5.04 13.33
N VAL A 81 12.41 4.62 13.63
CA VAL A 81 11.44 5.42 14.40
C VAL A 81 11.91 5.63 15.83
N GLN A 82 12.53 4.63 16.43
CA GLN A 82 13.12 4.73 17.77
C GLN A 82 14.35 5.64 17.80
N HIS A 83 15.27 5.46 16.85
CA HIS A 83 16.54 6.20 16.80
C HIS A 83 16.34 7.68 16.44
N PHE A 84 15.50 7.98 15.46
CA PHE A 84 15.20 9.35 15.01
C PHE A 84 13.95 9.94 15.67
N LYS A 85 13.58 9.43 16.87
CA LYS A 85 12.39 9.88 17.61
C LYS A 85 12.43 11.38 17.88
N THR A 86 13.53 11.91 18.41
CA THR A 86 13.62 13.34 18.79
C THR A 86 13.69 14.29 17.60
N GLN A 87 14.21 13.82 16.46
CA GLN A 87 14.44 14.65 15.29
C GLN A 87 13.24 14.71 14.34
N ILE A 88 12.58 13.57 14.09
CA ILE A 88 11.58 13.44 13.02
C ILE A 88 10.22 12.98 13.58
N PHE A 89 10.19 11.89 14.33
CA PHE A 89 8.92 11.24 14.66
C PHE A 89 8.21 11.87 15.87
N GLY A 90 8.94 12.44 16.82
CA GLY A 90 8.40 12.93 18.09
C GLY A 90 7.62 11.83 18.81
N ASP A 91 6.39 12.13 19.23
CA ASP A 91 5.49 11.15 19.84
C ASP A 91 4.58 10.44 18.83
N ARG A 92 4.82 10.64 17.53
CA ARG A 92 4.03 9.99 16.46
C ARG A 92 4.39 8.50 16.40
N LYS A 93 3.37 7.68 16.15
CA LYS A 93 3.50 6.24 15.94
C LYS A 93 3.20 5.92 14.48
N PRO A 94 4.18 6.03 13.57
CA PRO A 94 3.97 5.71 12.17
C PRO A 94 3.60 4.24 12.00
N VAL A 95 2.77 3.95 11.01
CA VAL A 95 2.44 2.59 10.58
C VAL A 95 3.04 2.32 9.21
N TYR A 96 3.56 1.12 9.01
CA TYR A 96 4.27 0.74 7.79
C TYR A 96 3.79 -0.60 7.25
N ASP A 97 3.66 -0.70 5.92
CA ASP A 97 3.15 -1.87 5.23
C ASP A 97 4.20 -3.01 5.12
N GLY A 98 5.48 -2.70 5.25
CA GLY A 98 6.61 -3.63 5.05
C GLY A 98 7.27 -3.54 3.67
N ARG A 99 6.87 -2.57 2.84
CA ARG A 99 7.36 -2.32 1.49
C ARG A 99 7.73 -0.86 1.30
N LYS A 100 6.78 0.00 0.95
CA LYS A 100 7.05 1.40 0.60
C LYS A 100 6.14 2.39 1.32
N ASN A 101 5.00 1.95 1.84
CA ASN A 101 3.99 2.89 2.33
C ASN A 101 4.09 3.04 3.84
N LEU A 102 4.36 4.28 4.28
CA LEU A 102 4.33 4.68 5.68
C LEU A 102 3.28 5.76 5.90
N TYR A 103 2.49 5.62 6.96
CA TYR A 103 1.41 6.53 7.29
C TYR A 103 1.56 7.10 8.70
N THR A 104 1.22 8.37 8.88
CA THR A 104 1.17 9.01 10.20
C THR A 104 -0.12 9.80 10.39
N ALA A 105 -0.57 9.90 11.64
CA ALA A 105 -1.74 10.71 12.01
C ALA A 105 -1.45 12.22 12.00
N MET A 106 -0.18 12.61 12.13
CA MET A 106 0.29 14.00 12.13
C MET A 106 1.46 14.14 11.15
N PRO A 107 1.63 15.30 10.51
CA PRO A 107 2.70 15.48 9.53
C PRO A 107 4.08 15.41 10.19
N LEU A 108 5.03 14.80 9.48
CA LEU A 108 6.45 14.78 9.83
C LEU A 108 7.12 16.12 9.45
N PRO A 109 8.09 16.61 10.24
CA PRO A 109 8.78 17.88 10.01
C PRO A 109 9.88 17.77 8.94
N ILE A 110 9.57 17.14 7.80
CA ILE A 110 10.52 16.86 6.71
C ILE A 110 10.24 17.65 5.42
N GLY A 111 9.15 18.45 5.41
CA GLY A 111 8.73 19.16 4.21
C GLY A 111 8.26 18.22 3.10
N ARG A 112 8.57 18.58 1.84
CA ARG A 112 8.29 17.75 0.64
C ARG A 112 9.53 17.09 0.05
N ASP A 113 10.71 17.48 0.54
CA ASP A 113 11.97 16.97 0.04
C ASP A 113 12.24 15.56 0.57
N LYS A 114 13.06 14.83 -0.17
CA LYS A 114 13.49 13.49 0.21
C LYS A 114 14.53 13.61 1.32
N VAL A 115 14.28 12.95 2.47
CA VAL A 115 15.23 12.85 3.57
C VAL A 115 15.87 11.47 3.54
N GLU A 116 17.20 11.40 3.59
CA GLU A 116 17.95 10.14 3.67
C GLU A 116 18.50 9.95 5.08
N LEU A 117 18.30 8.77 5.63
CA LEU A 117 18.69 8.36 6.98
C LEU A 117 19.51 7.08 6.91
N GLU A 118 20.52 6.98 7.75
CA GLU A 118 21.29 5.76 7.93
C GLU A 118 20.82 5.07 9.21
N VAL A 119 20.39 3.82 9.10
CA VAL A 119 19.80 3.04 10.18
C VAL A 119 20.64 1.79 10.38
N THR A 120 21.17 1.62 11.59
CA THR A 120 21.97 0.45 11.94
C THR A 120 21.16 -0.49 12.82
N ILE A 121 20.99 -1.74 12.37
CA ILE A 121 20.39 -2.81 13.16
C ILE A 121 21.50 -3.68 13.76
N PRO A 122 21.47 -3.94 15.07
CA PRO A 122 22.38 -4.90 15.69
C PRO A 122 22.11 -6.30 15.14
N GLY A 123 23.12 -6.91 14.53
CA GLY A 123 23.05 -8.29 14.01
C GLY A 123 23.74 -9.29 14.94
N GLU A 124 23.48 -10.58 14.74
CA GLU A 124 24.29 -11.65 15.36
C GLU A 124 25.70 -11.64 14.75
N GLY A 125 26.58 -10.83 15.34
CA GLY A 125 28.01 -10.75 15.01
C GLY A 125 28.43 -9.42 14.37
N LYS A 126 27.71 -8.94 13.34
CA LYS A 126 28.02 -7.65 12.70
C LYS A 126 26.77 -6.80 12.51
N ASP A 127 26.89 -5.53 12.90
CA ASP A 127 25.89 -4.51 12.66
C ASP A 127 25.62 -4.35 11.16
N ARG A 128 24.33 -4.23 10.82
CA ARG A 128 23.87 -4.04 9.44
C ARG A 128 23.36 -2.62 9.29
N SER A 129 24.04 -1.83 8.47
CA SER A 129 23.63 -0.47 8.11
C SER A 129 22.76 -0.48 6.86
N PHE A 130 21.64 0.22 6.93
CA PHE A 130 20.69 0.42 5.84
C PHE A 130 20.54 1.90 5.54
N LYS A 131 20.44 2.25 4.26
CA LYS A 131 20.06 3.61 3.85
C LYS A 131 18.57 3.63 3.61
N VAL A 132 17.85 4.38 4.43
CA VAL A 132 16.40 4.54 4.34
C VAL A 132 16.12 5.95 3.89
N SER A 133 15.23 6.11 2.91
CA SER A 133 14.76 7.43 2.54
C SER A 133 13.27 7.58 2.70
N ILE A 134 12.87 8.77 3.14
CA ILE A 134 11.49 9.14 3.44
C ILE A 134 11.13 10.31 2.53
N LYS A 135 10.03 10.20 1.80
CA LYS A 135 9.51 11.26 0.94
C LYS A 135 8.01 11.43 1.17
N TRP A 136 7.56 12.68 1.33
CA TRP A 136 6.13 12.97 1.36
C TRP A 136 5.48 12.61 0.02
N MET A 137 4.35 11.91 0.06
CA MET A 137 3.64 11.45 -1.13
C MET A 137 2.29 12.15 -1.29
N SER A 138 1.40 11.99 -0.31
CA SER A 138 0.05 12.53 -0.37
C SER A 138 -0.58 12.72 1.01
N CYS A 139 -1.74 13.36 1.02
CA CYS A 139 -2.62 13.42 2.18
C CYS A 139 -3.90 12.63 1.88
N VAL A 140 -4.22 11.68 2.74
CA VAL A 140 -5.34 10.75 2.58
C VAL A 140 -6.45 11.17 3.54
N SER A 141 -7.54 11.69 2.98
CA SER A 141 -8.72 12.07 3.77
C SER A 141 -9.56 10.85 4.12
N LEU A 142 -9.75 10.59 5.43
CA LEU A 142 -10.71 9.58 5.89
C LEU A 142 -12.16 10.07 5.75
N GLN A 143 -12.40 11.37 5.66
CA GLN A 143 -13.73 11.92 5.42
C GLN A 143 -14.27 11.51 4.04
N ALA A 144 -13.43 11.47 3.01
CA ALA A 144 -13.83 11.03 1.68
C ALA A 144 -14.39 9.59 1.69
N LEU A 145 -13.90 8.73 2.59
CA LEU A 145 -14.44 7.39 2.76
C LEU A 145 -15.86 7.40 3.35
N HIS A 146 -16.13 8.25 4.36
CA HIS A 146 -17.49 8.44 4.88
C HIS A 146 -18.46 8.87 3.79
N GLU A 147 -18.04 9.81 2.95
CA GLU A 147 -18.86 10.30 1.84
C GLU A 147 -19.12 9.19 0.80
N ALA A 148 -18.12 8.37 0.47
CA ALA A 148 -18.29 7.21 -0.39
C ALA A 148 -19.23 6.15 0.19
N LEU A 149 -19.09 5.82 1.48
CA LEU A 149 -19.96 4.84 2.15
C LEU A 149 -21.42 5.33 2.26
N SER A 150 -21.62 6.65 2.32
CA SER A 150 -22.96 7.27 2.28
C SER A 150 -23.56 7.39 0.87
N GLY A 151 -22.83 6.98 -0.17
CA GLY A 151 -23.26 7.07 -1.57
C GLY A 151 -23.15 8.46 -2.19
N ARG A 152 -22.46 9.41 -1.53
CA ARG A 152 -22.24 10.78 -2.07
C ARG A 152 -21.11 10.82 -3.09
N LEU A 153 -20.13 9.93 -2.98
CA LEU A 153 -19.09 9.76 -4.00
C LEU A 153 -19.40 8.56 -4.90
N PRO A 154 -19.08 8.65 -6.20
CA PRO A 154 -19.39 7.61 -7.18
C PRO A 154 -18.53 6.34 -7.02
N SER A 155 -17.43 6.42 -6.27
CA SER A 155 -16.50 5.31 -6.07
C SER A 155 -15.83 5.41 -4.70
N VAL A 156 -15.48 4.26 -4.12
CA VAL A 156 -14.75 4.18 -2.86
C VAL A 156 -13.26 4.50 -3.11
N PRO A 157 -12.65 5.45 -2.36
CA PRO A 157 -11.24 5.78 -2.52
C PRO A 157 -10.34 4.63 -2.04
N PHE A 158 -9.66 3.98 -2.98
CA PHE A 158 -8.81 2.81 -2.69
C PHE A 158 -7.65 3.13 -1.76
N GLU A 159 -7.00 4.28 -1.94
CA GLU A 159 -5.88 4.73 -1.10
C GLU A 159 -6.29 4.85 0.38
N THR A 160 -7.51 5.31 0.65
CA THR A 160 -8.05 5.42 2.02
C THR A 160 -8.27 4.04 2.63
N ILE A 161 -8.80 3.10 1.87
CA ILE A 161 -8.97 1.70 2.32
C ILE A 161 -7.60 1.05 2.58
N GLN A 162 -6.62 1.28 1.69
CA GLN A 162 -5.26 0.77 1.86
C GLN A 162 -4.61 1.34 3.13
N ALA A 163 -4.73 2.63 3.38
CA ALA A 163 -4.21 3.25 4.60
C ALA A 163 -4.82 2.61 5.86
N LEU A 164 -6.14 2.38 5.88
CA LEU A 164 -6.82 1.71 6.99
C LEU A 164 -6.36 0.26 7.16
N ASP A 165 -6.22 -0.52 6.08
CA ASP A 165 -5.68 -1.88 6.15
C ASP A 165 -4.27 -1.88 6.76
N VAL A 166 -3.41 -0.96 6.32
CA VAL A 166 -2.04 -0.83 6.83
C VAL A 166 -2.04 -0.50 8.33
N VAL A 167 -2.90 0.42 8.78
CA VAL A 167 -3.06 0.75 10.20
C VAL A 167 -3.47 -0.48 11.02
N MET A 168 -4.55 -1.15 10.61
CA MET A 168 -5.10 -2.30 11.34
C MET A 168 -4.13 -3.47 11.38
N ARG A 169 -3.40 -3.71 10.29
CA ARG A 169 -2.45 -4.83 10.20
C ARG A 169 -1.08 -4.53 10.81
N HIS A 170 -0.75 -3.28 11.12
CA HIS A 170 0.62 -2.91 11.48
C HIS A 170 1.14 -3.73 12.65
N LEU A 171 0.45 -3.70 13.80
CA LEU A 171 0.87 -4.40 15.02
C LEU A 171 0.80 -5.94 14.90
N PRO A 172 -0.28 -6.55 14.38
CA PRO A 172 -0.31 -8.00 14.15
C PRO A 172 0.84 -8.50 13.26
N SER A 173 1.22 -7.71 12.26
CA SER A 173 2.30 -8.05 11.33
C SER A 173 3.71 -7.90 11.93
N MET A 174 3.84 -7.27 13.11
CA MET A 174 5.08 -7.24 13.91
C MET A 174 5.15 -8.43 14.87
N ARG A 175 4.00 -8.80 15.45
CA ARG A 175 3.93 -9.81 16.52
C ARG A 175 3.79 -11.25 16.01
N TYR A 176 3.10 -11.43 14.88
CA TYR A 176 2.77 -12.75 14.35
C TYR A 176 3.41 -12.97 12.99
N VAL A 177 3.67 -14.24 12.68
CA VAL A 177 4.16 -14.63 11.35
C VAL A 177 3.02 -14.45 10.35
N LEU A 178 3.24 -13.55 9.38
CA LEU A 178 2.34 -13.40 8.27
C LEU A 178 2.60 -14.48 7.23
N TYR A 179 1.64 -15.38 7.05
CA TYR A 179 1.66 -16.32 5.93
C TYR A 179 1.15 -15.60 4.68
N SER A 180 2.07 -15.15 3.82
CA SER A 180 1.74 -14.74 2.46
C SER A 180 1.78 -15.96 1.53
N GLY A 181 0.95 -16.95 1.82
CA GLY A 181 0.70 -18.09 0.94
C GLY A 181 -0.63 -17.86 0.23
N PHE A 182 -0.61 -17.80 -1.11
CA PHE A 182 -1.79 -18.06 -1.91
C PHE A 182 -2.42 -19.35 -1.36
N CYS A 183 -3.70 -19.32 -0.99
CA CYS A 183 -4.42 -20.52 -0.57
C CYS A 183 -4.51 -21.47 -1.77
N GLY A 184 -3.50 -22.32 -1.90
CA GLY A 184 -3.30 -23.30 -2.94
C GLY A 184 -2.27 -24.29 -2.44
N THR A 185 -2.76 -25.41 -1.93
CA THR A 185 -2.07 -26.63 -1.45
C THR A 185 -1.75 -26.74 0.06
N SER A 186 -2.57 -27.57 0.70
CA SER A 186 -2.31 -28.52 1.78
C SER A 186 -1.59 -28.03 3.04
N PHE A 187 -2.39 -27.72 4.07
CA PHE A 187 -1.95 -27.76 5.46
C PHE A 187 -1.62 -29.22 5.84
N LYS A 188 -0.34 -29.57 5.92
CA LYS A 188 0.10 -30.71 6.72
C LYS A 188 0.43 -30.20 8.12
N LEU A 189 -0.48 -30.41 9.07
CA LEU A 189 -0.14 -30.40 10.49
C LEU A 189 0.89 -31.50 10.72
N HIS A 190 2.12 -31.13 11.05
CA HIS A 190 3.03 -32.05 11.72
C HIS A 190 2.55 -32.16 13.17
N SER A 191 1.97 -33.32 13.49
CA SER A 191 1.77 -33.75 14.87
C SER A 191 3.14 -33.98 15.49
N SER A 192 3.58 -33.07 16.36
CA SER A 192 4.65 -33.37 17.30
C SER A 192 4.04 -34.17 18.45
N THR A 193 4.30 -35.47 18.44
CA THR A 193 4.00 -36.41 19.51
C THR A 193 4.73 -35.97 20.78
N LEU A 194 3.99 -35.87 21.90
CA LEU A 194 4.53 -36.12 23.24
C LEU A 194 4.26 -37.59 23.58
#